data_AF-A0A6J7DS62-F1
#
_entry.id   AF-A0A6J7DS62-F1
#
_cell.length_a   1.000
_cell.length_b   1.000
_cell.length_c   1.000
_cell.angle_alpha   90.00
_cell.angle_beta   90.00
_cell.angle_gamma   90.00
#
_symmetry.space_group_name_H-M   'P 1'
#
loop_
_entity.id
_entity.type
_entity.pdbx_description
1 polymer ?
#
loop_
_entity_poly.entity_id
_entity_poly.type
_entity_poly.pdbx_seq_one_letter_code
_entity_poly.pdbx_strand_id
1 'polypeptide(L)'
;MEEKVIEVDFGNWTGQKISSLARKKEWKIVQNSPEDMVFPDGESLKALQLRALSAVASLSRTRGSNPKLIVTHADVIKAILSGLLASGLKDFQKFAVDPASISIIDYDKKGSRILTLNNTHSKLIDLLDKK
;
A
#
# COMPACT_ATOMS: atom_id res chain seq x y z
N MET A 1 0.85 2.50 -15.80
CA MET A 1 0.54 1.57 -14.68
C MET A 1 1.62 1.71 -13.62
N GLU A 2 2.89 1.68 -14.01
CA GLU A 2 4.06 1.87 -13.15
C GLU A 2 4.02 3.17 -12.31
N GLU A 3 3.70 4.32 -12.93
CA GLU A 3 3.52 5.60 -12.22
C GLU A 3 2.49 5.56 -11.08
N LYS A 4 1.49 4.67 -11.18
CA LYS A 4 0.42 4.58 -10.16
C LYS A 4 0.87 3.84 -8.91
N VAL A 5 1.95 3.06 -9.00
CA VAL A 5 2.49 2.24 -7.91
C VAL A 5 3.93 2.61 -7.57
N ILE A 6 4.41 3.79 -7.98
CA ILE A 6 5.66 4.34 -7.46
C ILE A 6 5.48 4.75 -5.99
N GLU A 7 6.58 4.87 -5.26
CA GLU A 7 6.58 5.31 -3.85
C GLU A 7 5.91 6.68 -3.68
N VAL A 8 5.50 6.97 -2.45
CA VAL A 8 4.98 8.28 -2.06
C VAL A 8 5.94 9.41 -2.43
N ASP A 9 5.40 10.49 -3.00
CA ASP A 9 6.14 11.75 -3.09
C ASP A 9 6.18 12.43 -1.72
N PHE A 10 7.28 12.24 -1.00
CA PHE A 10 7.54 12.84 0.31
C PHE A 10 7.93 14.32 0.22
N GLY A 11 8.10 14.89 -0.98
CA GLY A 11 8.51 16.27 -1.18
C GLY A 11 9.77 16.61 -0.38
N ASN A 12 9.68 17.66 0.43
CA ASN A 12 10.79 18.15 1.26
C ASN A 12 11.28 17.14 2.30
N TRP A 13 10.51 16.10 2.65
CA TRP A 13 10.96 15.07 3.59
C TRP A 13 11.96 14.09 2.98
N THR A 14 12.04 14.04 1.65
CA THR A 14 12.95 13.16 0.92
C THR A 14 14.40 13.38 1.36
N GLY A 15 15.10 12.30 1.70
CA GLY A 15 16.49 12.32 2.15
C GLY A 15 16.72 12.84 3.58
N GLN A 16 15.67 13.29 4.28
CA GLN A 16 15.80 13.69 5.69
C GLN A 16 15.86 12.49 6.63
N LYS A 17 16.53 12.65 7.77
CA LYS A 17 16.58 11.63 8.82
C LYS A 17 15.23 11.50 9.51
N ILE A 18 14.76 10.25 9.66
CA ILE A 18 13.52 9.93 10.40
C ILE A 18 13.53 10.54 11.81
N SER A 19 14.67 10.51 12.51
CA SER A 19 14.80 11.11 13.86
C SER A 19 14.50 12.61 13.91
N SER A 20 14.74 13.33 12.81
CA SER A 20 14.40 14.75 12.67
C SER A 20 12.94 14.93 12.30
N LEU A 21 12.44 14.12 11.37
CA LEU A 21 11.03 14.13 10.94
C LEU A 21 10.08 13.77 12.10
N ALA A 22 10.48 12.85 12.98
CA ALA A 22 9.71 12.40 14.15
C ALA A 22 9.36 13.53 15.14
N ARG A 23 10.07 14.66 15.08
CA ARG A 23 9.84 15.83 15.92
C ARG A 23 8.86 16.84 15.31
N LYS A 24 8.53 16.69 14.02
CA LYS A 24 7.58 17.55 13.30
C LYS A 24 6.15 17.24 13.73
N LYS A 25 5.24 18.22 13.65
CA LYS A 25 3.83 18.03 14.04
C LYS A 25 3.14 17.05 13.11
N GLU A 26 3.49 17.11 11.84
CA GLU A 26 3.05 16.28 10.73
C GLU A 26 3.38 14.80 10.97
N TRP A 27 4.45 14.49 11.72
CA TRP A 27 4.73 13.10 12.11
C TRP A 27 3.58 12.49 12.92
N LYS A 28 2.96 13.25 13.82
CA LYS A 28 1.77 12.78 14.56
C LYS A 28 0.59 12.53 13.63
N ILE A 29 0.48 13.28 12.54
CA ILE A 29 -0.56 13.09 11.52
C ILE A 29 -0.28 11.79 10.76
N VAL A 30 0.94 11.58 10.27
CA VAL A 30 1.37 10.31 9.63
C VAL A 30 1.08 9.09 10.51
N GLN A 31 1.26 9.22 11.83
CA GLN A 31 1.08 8.11 12.77
C GLN A 31 -0.38 7.85 13.16
N ASN A 32 -1.17 8.91 13.41
CA ASN A 32 -2.48 8.78 14.06
C ASN A 32 -3.67 9.14 13.16
N SER A 33 -3.45 9.98 12.14
CA SER A 33 -4.48 10.47 11.22
C SER A 33 -3.93 10.57 9.79
N PRO A 34 -3.39 9.47 9.24
CA PRO A 34 -2.74 9.44 7.92
C PRO A 34 -3.65 9.93 6.79
N GLU A 35 -4.97 9.82 6.92
CA GLU A 35 -5.94 10.39 5.99
C GLU A 35 -5.80 11.91 5.80
N ASP A 36 -5.28 12.63 6.80
CA ASP A 36 -5.11 14.08 6.77
C ASP A 36 -3.69 14.50 6.38
N MET A 37 -2.82 13.52 6.09
CA MET A 37 -1.43 13.80 5.75
C MET A 37 -1.29 14.30 4.31
N VAL A 38 -0.65 15.47 4.19
CA VAL A 38 -0.09 16.01 2.95
C VAL A 38 1.39 16.29 3.21
N PHE A 39 2.28 15.66 2.44
CA PHE A 39 3.71 15.92 2.56
C PHE A 39 4.04 17.31 1.97
N PRO A 40 4.84 18.15 2.66
CA PRO A 40 5.20 19.47 2.15
C PRO A 40 5.93 19.37 0.82
N ASP A 41 5.44 20.08 -0.20
CA ASP A 41 5.92 20.02 -1.60
C ASP A 41 5.91 18.60 -2.18
N GLY A 42 5.02 17.74 -1.69
CA GLY A 42 4.81 16.37 -2.15
C GLY A 42 3.32 16.04 -2.28
N GLU A 43 2.98 14.75 -2.20
CA GLU A 43 1.59 14.30 -2.34
C GLU A 43 0.89 14.06 -0.98
N SER A 44 -0.41 13.80 -1.04
CA SER A 44 -1.18 13.34 0.12
C SER A 44 -1.29 11.82 0.15
N LEU A 45 -1.41 11.23 1.35
CA LEU A 45 -1.65 9.79 1.46
C LEU A 45 -3.00 9.37 0.82
N LYS A 46 -3.99 10.28 0.77
CA LYS A 46 -5.23 10.09 0.02
C LYS A 46 -4.98 9.99 -1.48
N ALA A 47 -4.17 10.88 -2.05
CA ALA A 47 -3.82 10.85 -3.48
C ALA A 47 -3.07 9.56 -3.84
N LEU A 48 -2.09 9.18 -3.02
CA LEU A 48 -1.38 7.90 -3.11
C LEU A 48 -2.36 6.72 -3.15
N GLN A 49 -3.28 6.63 -2.19
CA GLN A 49 -4.23 5.53 -2.12
C GLN A 49 -5.11 5.47 -3.38
N LEU A 50 -5.62 6.61 -3.85
CA LEU A 50 -6.45 6.67 -5.06
C LEU A 50 -5.69 6.15 -6.29
N ARG A 51 -4.44 6.60 -6.52
CA ARG A 51 -3.65 6.12 -7.66
C ARG A 51 -3.32 4.63 -7.54
N ALA A 52 -2.96 4.17 -6.34
CA ALA A 52 -2.61 2.77 -6.09
C ALA A 52 -3.80 1.82 -6.29
N LEU A 53 -4.99 2.16 -5.75
CA LEU A 53 -6.21 1.37 -5.95
C LEU A 53 -6.65 1.38 -7.42
N SER A 54 -6.46 2.49 -8.14
CA SER A 54 -6.70 2.54 -9.58
C SER A 54 -5.82 1.55 -10.35
N ALA A 55 -4.57 1.32 -9.91
CA ALA A 55 -3.70 0.32 -10.52
C ALA A 55 -4.23 -1.10 -10.29
N VAL A 56 -4.65 -1.44 -9.06
CA VAL A 56 -5.26 -2.73 -8.72
C VAL A 56 -6.51 -2.98 -9.57
N ALA A 57 -7.42 -2.00 -9.66
CA ALA A 57 -8.64 -2.11 -10.44
C ALA A 57 -8.39 -2.20 -11.96
N SER A 58 -7.30 -1.61 -12.47
CA SER A 58 -6.91 -1.79 -13.87
C SER A 58 -6.32 -3.18 -14.12
N LEU A 59 -5.54 -3.70 -13.17
CA LEU A 59 -4.91 -5.01 -13.28
C LEU A 59 -5.94 -6.14 -13.23
N SER A 60 -6.97 -6.02 -12.39
CA SER A 60 -8.09 -6.98 -12.29
C SER A 60 -8.94 -7.07 -13.57
N ARG A 61 -8.91 -6.02 -14.42
CA ARG A 61 -9.62 -5.99 -15.71
C ARG A 61 -8.80 -6.59 -16.86
N THR A 62 -7.53 -6.94 -16.63
CA THR A 62 -6.72 -7.62 -17.64
C THR A 62 -7.22 -9.05 -17.86
N ARG A 63 -7.15 -9.56 -19.10
CA ARG A 63 -7.62 -10.91 -19.43
C ARG A 63 -6.80 -12.00 -18.72
N GLY A 64 -7.41 -13.17 -18.54
CA GLY A 64 -6.80 -14.36 -17.95
C GLY A 64 -7.05 -14.51 -16.45
N SER A 65 -7.07 -15.76 -15.98
CA SER A 65 -7.31 -16.15 -14.58
C SER A 65 -6.04 -16.22 -13.73
N ASN A 66 -4.87 -16.01 -14.33
CA ASN A 66 -3.58 -16.12 -13.64
C ASN A 66 -3.43 -15.00 -12.59
N PRO A 67 -2.77 -15.29 -11.45
CA PRO A 67 -2.38 -14.28 -10.48
C PRO A 67 -1.61 -13.13 -11.14
N LYS A 68 -1.81 -11.93 -10.59
CA LYS A 68 -1.16 -10.72 -11.08
C LYS A 68 -0.22 -10.21 -9.99
N LEU A 69 0.97 -9.73 -10.38
CA LEU A 69 2.00 -9.27 -9.46
C LEU A 69 2.14 -7.74 -9.55
N ILE A 70 2.21 -7.09 -8.39
CA ILE A 70 2.62 -5.69 -8.25
C ILE A 70 3.82 -5.70 -7.32
N VAL A 71 4.95 -5.16 -7.79
CA VAL A 71 6.14 -4.92 -6.96
C VAL A 71 6.19 -3.42 -6.69
N THR A 72 6.21 -3.04 -5.42
CA THR A 72 6.17 -1.64 -4.97
C THR A 72 6.71 -1.55 -3.54
N HIS A 73 6.47 -0.43 -2.89
CA HIS A 73 7.07 -0.05 -1.62
C HIS A 73 6.06 -0.16 -0.46
N ALA A 74 6.58 -0.05 0.75
CA ALA A 74 5.81 -0.29 1.97
C ALA A 74 4.57 0.61 2.06
N ASP A 75 4.71 1.92 1.84
CA ASP A 75 3.61 2.86 2.03
C ASP A 75 2.52 2.70 0.94
N VAL A 76 2.91 2.38 -0.29
CA VAL A 76 1.97 2.00 -1.36
C VAL A 76 1.20 0.72 -0.99
N ILE A 77 1.88 -0.31 -0.48
CA ILE A 77 1.25 -1.57 -0.04
C ILE A 77 0.26 -1.29 1.09
N LYS A 78 0.66 -0.52 2.11
CA LYS A 78 -0.23 -0.12 3.23
C LYS A 78 -1.44 0.65 2.72
N ALA A 79 -1.26 1.57 1.76
CA ALA A 79 -2.36 2.33 1.16
C ALA A 79 -3.36 1.43 0.43
N ILE A 80 -2.88 0.42 -0.32
CA ILE A 80 -3.73 -0.57 -1.00
C ILE A 80 -4.49 -1.40 0.03
N LEU A 81 -3.79 -2.01 1.00
CA LEU A 81 -4.39 -2.91 1.99
C LEU A 81 -5.47 -2.20 2.82
N SER A 82 -5.17 -1.00 3.29
CA SER A 82 -6.10 -0.18 4.07
C SER A 82 -7.30 0.32 3.26
N GLY A 83 -7.11 0.59 1.96
CA GLY A 83 -8.19 1.00 1.07
C GLY A 83 -9.13 -0.14 0.68
N LEU A 84 -8.61 -1.36 0.60
CA LEU A 84 -9.37 -2.55 0.22
C LEU A 84 -10.22 -3.13 1.37
N LEU A 85 -9.81 -2.97 2.63
CA LEU A 85 -10.50 -3.49 3.81
C LEU A 85 -11.60 -2.57 4.39
N ALA A 86 -12.10 -1.60 3.62
CA ALA A 86 -13.16 -0.64 4.00
C ALA A 86 -12.88 0.27 5.23
N SER A 87 -11.72 0.13 5.87
CA SER A 87 -11.26 0.98 6.98
C SER A 87 -10.68 2.33 6.52
N GLY A 88 -10.36 2.46 5.22
CA GLY A 88 -9.65 3.61 4.69
C GLY A 88 -8.27 3.76 5.33
N LEU A 89 -7.64 4.93 5.14
CA LEU A 89 -6.28 5.20 5.63
C LEU A 89 -6.13 5.16 7.15
N LYS A 90 -7.21 5.22 7.94
CA LYS A 90 -7.14 5.21 9.41
C LYS A 90 -6.30 4.05 9.98
N ASP A 91 -6.30 2.90 9.29
CA ASP A 91 -5.55 1.71 9.70
C ASP A 91 -4.18 1.56 8.99
N PHE A 92 -3.73 2.58 8.24
CA PHE A 92 -2.49 2.56 7.46
C PHE A 92 -1.27 2.09 8.27
N GLN A 93 -1.09 2.60 9.48
CA GLN A 93 0.04 2.22 10.35
C GLN A 93 -0.11 0.86 11.03
N LYS A 94 -1.28 0.20 10.93
CA LYS A 94 -1.49 -1.14 11.50
C LYS A 94 -0.94 -2.26 10.62
N PHE A 95 -0.62 -1.95 9.36
CA PHE A 95 -0.05 -2.92 8.43
C PHE A 95 1.49 -2.88 8.51
N ALA A 96 2.10 -4.00 8.88
CA ALA A 96 3.53 -4.21 8.69
C ALA A 96 3.81 -4.64 7.24
N VAL A 97 4.88 -4.12 6.66
CA VAL A 97 5.35 -4.50 5.31
C VAL A 97 6.87 -4.51 5.35
N ASP A 98 7.44 -5.72 5.39
CA ASP A 98 8.87 -5.94 5.46
C ASP A 98 9.48 -6.01 4.06
N PRO A 99 10.78 -5.70 3.91
CA PRO A 99 11.49 -5.87 2.64
C PRO A 99 11.34 -7.29 2.10
N ALA A 100 11.05 -7.39 0.79
CA ALA A 100 10.83 -8.66 0.09
C ALA A 100 9.68 -9.53 0.64
N SER A 101 8.79 -8.97 1.47
CA SER A 101 7.57 -9.65 1.89
C SER A 101 6.54 -9.75 0.76
N ILE A 102 5.66 -10.74 0.87
CA ILE A 102 4.55 -10.96 -0.06
C ILE A 102 3.22 -10.83 0.69
N SER A 103 2.30 -10.05 0.13
CA SER A 103 0.90 -10.03 0.54
C SER A 103 0.03 -10.48 -0.64
N ILE A 104 -0.96 -11.33 -0.38
CA ILE A 104 -1.84 -11.90 -1.39
C ILE A 104 -3.27 -11.45 -1.11
N ILE A 105 -3.88 -10.89 -2.13
CA ILE A 105 -5.23 -10.35 -2.09
C ILE A 105 -6.05 -11.08 -3.14
N ASP A 106 -7.15 -11.69 -2.70
CA ASP A 106 -8.19 -12.14 -3.59
C ASP A 106 -9.11 -10.95 -3.87
N TYR A 107 -9.22 -10.57 -5.14
CA TYR A 107 -9.92 -9.36 -5.57
C TYR A 107 -10.79 -9.69 -6.77
N ASP A 108 -12.11 -9.50 -6.62
CA ASP A 108 -13.09 -9.75 -7.66
C ASP A 108 -14.16 -8.65 -7.70
N LYS A 109 -15.24 -8.88 -8.45
CA LYS A 109 -16.37 -7.92 -8.56
C LYS A 109 -17.19 -7.82 -7.26
N LYS A 110 -17.10 -8.79 -6.35
CA LYS A 110 -17.87 -8.85 -5.10
C LYS A 110 -17.12 -8.18 -3.95
N GLY A 111 -15.80 -8.06 -4.04
CA GLY A 111 -15.00 -7.34 -3.05
C GLY A 111 -13.55 -7.81 -3.02
N SER A 112 -12.94 -7.65 -1.86
CA SER A 112 -11.55 -8.04 -1.64
C SER A 112 -11.38 -8.81 -0.32
N ARG A 113 -10.42 -9.73 -0.29
CA ARG A 113 -10.01 -10.49 0.90
C ARG A 113 -8.50 -10.57 0.94
N ILE A 114 -7.91 -10.39 2.12
CA ILE A 114 -6.48 -10.63 2.32
C ILE A 114 -6.30 -12.10 2.67
N LEU A 115 -5.61 -12.85 1.82
CA LEU A 115 -5.27 -14.26 2.04
C LEU A 115 -3.94 -14.42 2.78
N THR A 116 -3.03 -13.47 2.59
CA THR A 116 -1.71 -13.46 3.21
C THR A 116 -1.25 -12.02 3.37
N LEU A 117 -0.62 -11.71 4.49
CA LEU A 117 -0.07 -10.39 4.80
C LEU A 117 1.39 -10.55 5.24
N ASN A 118 2.27 -9.70 4.70
CA ASN A 118 3.66 -9.56 5.15
C ASN A 118 4.43 -10.90 5.31
N ASN A 119 4.32 -11.78 4.32
CA ASN A 119 4.96 -13.10 4.39
C ASN A 119 6.38 -13.05 3.83
N THR A 120 7.36 -13.38 4.66
CA THR A 120 8.81 -13.37 4.34
C THR A 120 9.42 -14.77 4.36
N HIS A 121 8.63 -15.83 4.59
CA HIS A 121 9.16 -17.16 4.92
C HIS A 121 8.56 -18.30 4.09
N SER A 122 7.34 -18.15 3.58
CA SER A 122 6.63 -19.22 2.87
C SER A 122 7.01 -19.27 1.40
N LYS A 123 6.95 -20.47 0.80
CA LYS A 123 7.06 -20.61 -0.65
C LYS A 123 5.78 -20.08 -1.28
N LEU A 124 5.94 -19.23 -2.29
CA LEU A 124 4.81 -18.57 -2.97
C LEU A 124 3.82 -19.57 -3.59
N ILE A 125 4.32 -20.71 -4.10
CA ILE A 125 3.49 -21.74 -4.75
C ILE A 125 2.42 -22.28 -3.80
N ASP A 126 2.76 -22.47 -2.52
CA ASP A 126 1.86 -23.01 -1.49
C ASP A 126 0.66 -22.08 -1.18
N LEU A 127 0.77 -20.81 -1.58
CA LEU A 127 -0.24 -19.77 -1.34
C LEU A 127 -1.15 -19.51 -2.55
N LEU A 128 -0.75 -19.92 -3.76
CA LEU A 128 -1.48 -19.66 -4.99
C LEU A 128 -2.36 -20.84 -5.45
N ASP A 129 -2.06 -22.06 -4.99
CA ASP A 129 -2.74 -23.30 -5.43
C ASP A 129 -4.07 -23.59 -4.72
N LYS A 130 -4.59 -22.68 -3.89
CA LYS A 130 -5.88 -22.86 -3.19
C LYS A 130 -7.06 -22.31 -3.99
N LYS A 131 -7.33 -22.89 -5.15
CA LYS A 131 -8.63 -22.74 -5.85
C LYS A 131 -9.31 -24.08 -6.04
#